data_AF-A0A9D1RPL1-F1
#
_entry.id   AF-A0A9D1RPL1-F1
#
_cell.length_a   1.000
_cell.length_b   1.000
_cell.length_c   1.000
_cell.angle_alpha   90.00
_cell.angle_beta   90.00
_cell.angle_gamma   90.00
#
_symmetry.space_group_name_H-M   'P 1'
#
loop_
_entity.id
_entity.type
_entity.pdbx_description
1 polymer ?
#
loop_
_entity_poly.entity_id
_entity_poly.type
_entity_poly.pdbx_seq_one_letter_code
_entity_poly.pdbx_strand_id
1 'polypeptide(L)'
;IRRADLSNFIDEMTPSANYMYAVRITGHFSDVTTRTVVRQEKPYPPMTEAVGDDAEQHFTDVSGVIAGFRTPIFEKGISVPGCHVHFIDDNRTQGGHVLDFTLAEGKIELCPGTDLDLRLPLTSAFSDANLDPDDLDDQLHATEVKD
;
A
#
# COMPACT_ATOMS: atom_id res chain seq x y z
N ILE A 1 16.18 -10.03 3.20
CA ILE A 1 15.02 -10.69 2.55
C ILE A 1 14.32 -9.67 1.67
N ARG A 2 14.06 -9.99 0.39
CA ARG A 2 13.38 -9.07 -0.53
C ARG A 2 11.88 -9.06 -0.28
N ARG A 3 11.18 -8.00 -0.72
CA ARG A 3 9.72 -7.87 -0.63
C ARG A 3 8.97 -9.11 -1.12
N ALA A 4 9.32 -9.63 -2.30
CA ALA A 4 8.65 -10.80 -2.89
C ALA A 4 8.79 -12.06 -2.02
N ASP A 5 10.01 -12.34 -1.54
CA ASP A 5 10.28 -13.49 -0.68
C ASP A 5 9.55 -13.34 0.67
N LEU A 6 9.52 -12.12 1.23
CA LEU A 6 8.80 -11.85 2.47
C LEU A 6 7.30 -11.99 2.32
N SER A 7 6.75 -11.58 1.17
CA SER A 7 5.33 -11.78 0.87
C SER A 7 5.00 -13.27 0.89
N ASN A 8 5.75 -14.10 0.16
CA ASN A 8 5.54 -15.55 0.15
C ASN A 8 5.62 -16.15 1.57
N PHE A 9 6.57 -15.70 2.38
CA PHE A 9 6.68 -16.14 3.77
C PHE A 9 5.45 -15.75 4.62
N ILE A 10 4.93 -14.53 4.45
CA ILE A 10 3.69 -14.10 5.13
C ILE A 10 2.50 -14.93 4.66
N ASP A 11 2.42 -15.23 3.37
CA ASP A 11 1.35 -16.05 2.77
C ASP A 11 1.27 -17.43 3.43
N GLU A 12 2.40 -18.09 3.65
CA GLU A 12 2.50 -19.38 4.33
C GLU A 12 2.09 -19.34 5.81
N MET A 13 2.23 -18.17 6.46
CA MET A 13 1.88 -17.97 7.87
C MET A 13 0.42 -17.57 8.08
N THR A 14 -0.29 -17.19 7.01
CA THR A 14 -1.70 -16.78 7.09
C THR A 14 -2.67 -17.96 6.94
N PRO A 15 -3.70 -18.10 7.81
CA PRO A 15 -4.62 -19.23 7.76
C PRO A 15 -5.51 -19.27 6.51
N SER A 16 -5.75 -18.13 5.85
CA SER A 16 -6.53 -18.05 4.62
C SER A 16 -6.27 -16.74 3.88
N ALA A 17 -6.21 -16.78 2.55
CA ALA A 17 -6.17 -15.58 1.70
C ALA A 17 -7.51 -14.80 1.66
N ASN A 18 -8.57 -15.34 2.30
CA ASN A 18 -9.90 -14.71 2.34
C ASN A 18 -10.10 -13.78 3.54
N TYR A 19 -9.11 -13.66 4.43
CA TYR A 19 -9.13 -12.68 5.52
C TYR A 19 -8.23 -11.49 5.19
N MET A 20 -8.55 -10.35 5.77
CA MET A 20 -7.65 -9.20 5.81
C MET A 20 -6.60 -9.42 6.89
N TYR A 21 -5.40 -8.86 6.70
CA TYR A 21 -4.37 -8.84 7.73
C TYR A 21 -3.76 -7.46 7.84
N ALA A 22 -3.75 -6.88 9.03
CA ALA A 22 -2.84 -5.76 9.30
C ALA A 22 -1.43 -6.32 9.43
N VAL A 23 -0.48 -5.72 8.71
CA VAL A 23 0.92 -6.12 8.68
C VAL A 23 1.74 -5.01 9.31
N ARG A 24 2.66 -5.36 10.21
CA ARG A 24 3.68 -4.46 10.73
C ARG A 24 5.04 -5.13 10.69
N ILE A 25 6.02 -4.46 10.09
CA ILE A 25 7.41 -4.87 10.04
C ILE A 25 8.22 -3.77 10.70
N THR A 26 8.84 -4.08 11.84
CA THR A 26 9.75 -3.16 12.53
C THR A 26 11.16 -3.71 12.40
N GLY A 27 12.09 -2.92 11.89
CA GLY A 27 13.44 -3.43 11.66
C GLY A 27 14.35 -2.48 10.94
N HIS A 28 15.45 -3.06 10.46
CA HIS A 28 16.47 -2.41 9.69
C HIS A 28 16.43 -2.89 8.25
N PHE A 29 16.44 -1.95 7.31
CA PHE A 29 16.25 -2.17 5.89
C PHE A 29 17.51 -1.73 5.16
N SER A 30 18.06 -2.63 4.33
CA SER A 30 19.16 -2.27 3.44
C SER A 30 18.70 -1.26 2.40
N ASP A 31 17.47 -1.41 1.92
CA ASP A 31 16.86 -0.54 0.91
C ASP A 31 15.35 -0.42 1.17
N VAL A 32 14.80 0.78 1.01
CA VAL A 32 13.37 1.04 0.92
C VAL A 32 13.14 2.05 -0.21
N THR A 33 12.27 1.72 -1.15
CA THR A 33 11.80 2.65 -2.17
C THR A 33 10.36 3.01 -1.86
N THR A 34 10.09 4.31 -1.68
CA THR A 34 8.75 4.84 -1.50
C THR A 34 8.41 5.85 -2.58
N ARG A 35 7.13 6.19 -2.65
CA ARG A 35 6.64 7.41 -3.31
C ARG A 35 5.74 8.18 -2.35
N THR A 36 5.62 9.48 -2.58
CA THR A 36 4.67 10.32 -1.85
C THR A 36 3.82 11.09 -2.85
N VAL A 37 2.51 10.88 -2.78
CA VAL A 37 1.56 11.64 -3.60
C VAL A 37 1.65 13.13 -3.29
N VAL A 38 1.59 13.96 -4.32
CA VAL A 38 1.61 15.42 -4.17
C VAL A 38 0.20 16.00 -4.09
N ARG A 39 0.08 17.16 -3.42
CA ARG A 39 -1.19 17.87 -3.29
C ARG A 39 -1.71 18.28 -4.68
N GLN A 40 -2.94 17.88 -4.98
CA GLN A 40 -3.62 18.23 -6.22
C GLN A 40 -4.48 19.50 -6.08
N GLU A 41 -4.68 20.19 -7.20
CA GLU A 41 -5.59 21.32 -7.32
C GLU A 41 -6.79 20.98 -8.23
N LYS A 42 -7.91 21.68 -8.05
CA LYS A 42 -9.08 21.46 -8.90
C LYS A 42 -8.89 22.11 -10.29
N PRO A 43 -9.44 21.52 -11.36
CA PRO A 43 -10.20 20.26 -11.39
C PRO A 43 -9.28 19.05 -11.19
N TYR A 44 -9.73 18.09 -10.37
CA TYR A 44 -8.90 16.92 -10.05
C TYR A 44 -8.81 15.97 -11.25
N PRO A 45 -7.60 15.57 -11.67
CA PRO A 45 -7.44 14.56 -12.69
C PRO A 45 -7.66 13.14 -12.12
N PRO A 46 -7.82 12.12 -12.97
CA PRO A 46 -7.70 10.72 -12.57
C PRO A 46 -6.39 10.44 -11.82
N MET A 47 -6.41 9.47 -10.91
CA MET A 47 -5.22 9.15 -10.11
C MET A 47 -4.05 8.68 -10.98
N THR A 48 -4.31 7.96 -12.08
CA THR A 48 -3.31 7.53 -13.07
C THR A 48 -2.53 8.70 -13.68
N GLU A 49 -3.18 9.86 -13.84
CA GLU A 49 -2.53 11.09 -14.31
C GLU A 49 -1.83 11.82 -13.15
N ALA A 50 -2.44 11.81 -11.95
CA ALA A 50 -1.92 12.52 -10.77
C ALA A 50 -0.60 11.95 -10.23
N VAL A 51 -0.39 10.63 -10.33
CA VAL A 51 0.81 9.93 -9.79
C VAL A 51 1.98 9.91 -10.77
N GLY A 52 1.80 10.38 -12.00
CA GLY A 52 2.87 10.42 -13.02
C GLY A 52 4.06 11.28 -12.59
N ASP A 53 3.80 12.33 -11.80
CA ASP A 53 4.81 13.26 -11.29
C ASP A 53 5.29 12.92 -9.87
N ASP A 54 4.84 11.81 -9.27
CA ASP A 54 5.21 11.46 -7.91
C ASP A 54 6.71 11.13 -7.82
N ALA A 55 7.41 11.88 -6.97
CA ALA A 55 8.81 11.66 -6.70
C ALA A 55 9.00 10.36 -5.89
N GLU A 56 9.82 9.47 -6.45
CA GLU A 56 10.34 8.32 -5.71
C GLU A 56 11.42 8.76 -4.73
N GLN A 57 11.41 8.16 -3.55
CA GLN A 57 12.42 8.35 -2.52
C GLN A 57 13.07 7.00 -2.24
N HIS A 58 14.39 7.00 -2.25
CA HIS A 58 15.19 5.82 -1.94
C HIS A 58 15.91 6.04 -0.62
N PHE A 59 15.71 5.10 0.29
CA PHE A 59 16.39 5.03 1.57
C PHE A 59 17.31 3.83 1.57
N THR A 60 18.55 4.03 1.98
CA THR A 60 19.54 2.95 2.14
C THR A 60 19.98 2.88 3.58
N ASP A 61 20.19 1.67 4.11
CA ASP A 61 20.71 1.45 5.46
C ASP A 61 19.89 2.20 6.53
N VAL A 62 18.57 1.98 6.52
CA VAL A 62 17.58 2.75 7.29
C VAL A 62 16.82 1.88 8.28
N SER A 63 16.61 2.38 9.49
CA SER A 63 15.71 1.75 10.47
C SER A 63 14.36 2.44 10.50
N GLY A 64 13.29 1.66 10.64
CA GLY A 64 11.94 2.20 10.67
C GLY A 64 10.86 1.13 10.76
N VAL A 65 9.65 1.54 10.37
CA VAL A 65 8.47 0.68 10.38
C VAL A 65 7.81 0.69 9.01
N ILE A 66 7.60 -0.49 8.44
CA ILE A 66 6.64 -0.71 7.36
C ILE A 66 5.32 -1.18 7.99
N ALA A 67 4.21 -0.55 7.65
CA ALA A 67 2.89 -0.94 8.13
C ALA A 67 1.80 -0.76 7.06
N GLY A 68 0.78 -1.62 7.10
CA GLY A 68 -0.35 -1.53 6.18
C GLY A 68 -1.21 -2.77 6.23
N PHE A 69 -1.78 -3.14 5.09
CA PHE A 69 -2.75 -4.21 5.00
C PHE A 69 -2.42 -5.19 3.88
N ARG A 70 -2.73 -6.45 4.15
CA ARG A 70 -2.85 -7.50 3.16
C ARG A 70 -4.33 -7.78 2.94
N THR A 71 -4.82 -7.49 1.74
CA THR A 71 -6.25 -7.48 1.43
C THR A 71 -6.62 -8.60 0.47
N PRO A 72 -7.75 -9.31 0.68
CA PRO A 72 -8.26 -10.31 -0.26
C PRO A 72 -8.55 -9.75 -1.65
N ILE A 73 -8.43 -10.60 -2.68
CA ILE A 73 -8.68 -10.23 -4.08
C ILE A 73 -10.14 -9.78 -4.30
N PHE A 74 -11.09 -10.33 -3.54
CA PHE A 74 -12.51 -9.99 -3.70
C PHE A 74 -12.87 -8.57 -3.22
N GLU A 75 -11.98 -7.89 -2.49
CA GLU A 75 -12.18 -6.49 -2.05
C GLU A 75 -11.60 -5.48 -3.04
N LYS A 76 -11.19 -5.92 -4.24
CA LYS A 76 -10.72 -5.04 -5.31
C LYS A 76 -11.76 -3.94 -5.59
N GLY A 77 -11.30 -2.70 -5.71
CA GLY A 77 -12.15 -1.52 -5.91
C GLY A 77 -12.71 -0.91 -4.62
N ILE A 78 -12.82 -1.69 -3.53
CA ILE A 78 -13.09 -1.16 -2.18
C ILE A 78 -11.76 -0.81 -1.49
N SER A 79 -10.75 -1.65 -1.69
CA SER A 79 -9.38 -1.51 -1.18
C SER A 79 -8.37 -1.91 -2.26
N VAL A 80 -7.09 -1.94 -1.91
CA VAL A 80 -6.00 -2.41 -2.79
C VAL A 80 -5.70 -3.88 -2.46
N PRO A 81 -5.97 -4.83 -3.39
CA PRO A 81 -5.65 -6.24 -3.20
C PRO A 81 -4.17 -6.50 -2.97
N GLY A 82 -3.86 -7.58 -2.25
CA GLY A 82 -2.48 -7.95 -1.95
C GLY A 82 -1.89 -7.04 -0.87
N CYS A 83 -0.57 -6.83 -0.91
CA CYS A 83 0.16 -6.11 0.13
C CYS A 83 0.27 -4.61 -0.20
N HIS A 84 -0.52 -3.79 0.50
CA HIS A 84 -0.44 -2.33 0.46
C HIS A 84 0.14 -1.83 1.79
N VAL A 85 1.39 -1.34 1.75
CA VAL A 85 2.11 -0.91 2.95
C VAL A 85 2.82 0.42 2.74
N HIS A 86 2.96 1.16 3.83
CA HIS A 86 3.67 2.44 3.89
C HIS A 86 4.89 2.31 4.83
N PHE A 87 5.89 3.16 4.66
CA PHE A 87 7.10 3.20 5.46
C PHE A 87 7.22 4.54 6.21
N ILE A 88 7.79 4.50 7.41
CA ILE A 88 8.27 5.67 8.14
C ILE A 88 9.57 5.35 8.88
N ASP A 89 10.57 6.25 8.76
CA ASP A 89 11.86 6.10 9.43
C ASP A 89 11.75 6.27 10.95
N ASP A 90 12.76 5.82 11.70
CA ASP A 90 12.79 5.91 13.16
C ASP A 90 12.76 7.34 13.70
N ASN A 91 13.28 8.32 12.94
CA ASN A 91 13.20 9.73 13.30
C ASN A 91 11.83 10.35 13.00
N ARG A 92 10.94 9.63 12.30
CA ARG A 92 9.60 10.10 11.89
C ARG A 92 9.63 11.36 11.03
N THR A 93 10.63 11.45 10.17
CA THR A 93 10.86 12.59 9.27
C THR A 93 10.65 12.25 7.80
N GLN A 94 10.82 10.98 7.42
CA GLN A 94 10.76 10.54 6.02
C GLN A 94 10.02 9.21 5.91
N GLY A 95 9.42 8.95 4.74
CA GLY A 95 8.57 7.79 4.54
C GLY A 95 7.84 7.79 3.19
N GLY A 96 6.71 7.10 3.13
CA GLY A 96 5.81 7.13 1.99
C GLY A 96 5.13 5.79 1.69
N HIS A 97 4.39 5.74 0.59
CA HIS A 97 3.82 4.51 0.06
C HIS A 97 4.94 3.63 -0.51
N VAL A 98 5.03 2.36 -0.08
CA VAL A 98 6.18 1.48 -0.41
C VAL A 98 6.01 0.82 -1.77
N LEU A 99 7.00 1.04 -2.63
CA LEU A 99 7.14 0.38 -3.92
C LEU A 99 8.01 -0.88 -3.82
N ASP A 100 9.12 -0.82 -3.08
CA ASP A 100 9.95 -2.02 -2.81
C ASP A 100 10.77 -1.86 -1.51
N PHE A 101 11.29 -2.96 -0.98
CA PHE A 101 12.23 -2.95 0.14
C PHE A 101 13.06 -4.25 0.24
N THR A 102 14.20 -4.13 0.90
CA THR A 102 15.01 -5.27 1.37
C THR A 102 15.20 -5.17 2.88
N LEU A 103 14.58 -6.08 3.62
CA LEU A 103 14.71 -6.17 5.08
C LEU A 103 16.00 -6.91 5.45
N ALA A 104 16.89 -6.28 6.22
CA ALA A 104 18.11 -6.89 6.72
C ALA A 104 17.81 -7.75 7.96
N GLU A 105 17.13 -7.16 8.94
CA GLU A 105 16.67 -7.83 10.15
C GLU A 105 15.43 -7.12 10.71
N GLY A 106 14.54 -7.86 11.36
CA GLY A 106 13.37 -7.24 11.96
C GLY A 106 12.36 -8.24 12.51
N LYS A 107 11.28 -7.67 13.06
CA LYS A 107 10.12 -8.40 13.57
C LYS A 107 8.92 -8.13 12.68
N ILE A 108 8.23 -9.20 12.32
CA ILE A 108 6.97 -9.16 11.56
C ILE A 108 5.83 -9.52 12.50
N GLU A 109 4.78 -8.71 12.47
CA GLU A 109 3.57 -8.89 13.26
C GLU A 109 2.37 -8.86 12.30
N LEU A 110 1.49 -9.85 12.45
CA LEU A 110 0.27 -10.00 11.66
C LEU A 110 -0.93 -9.98 12.60
N CYS A 111 -1.96 -9.21 12.24
CA CYS A 111 -3.23 -9.18 12.96
C CYS A 111 -4.37 -9.51 11.98
N PRO A 112 -5.05 -10.66 12.10
CA PRO A 112 -6.18 -11.00 11.24
C PRO A 112 -7.38 -10.07 11.52
N GLY A 113 -7.94 -9.53 10.46
CA GLY A 113 -9.20 -8.79 10.47
C GLY A 113 -10.31 -9.67 9.87
N THR A 114 -11.39 -9.84 10.63
CA THR A 114 -12.56 -10.66 10.24
C THR A 114 -13.80 -9.83 9.92
N ASP A 115 -13.76 -8.53 10.17
CA ASP A 115 -14.87 -7.60 9.97
C ASP A 115 -14.43 -6.45 9.05
N LEU A 116 -15.31 -6.07 8.12
CA LEU A 116 -15.14 -4.91 7.23
C LEU A 116 -16.30 -3.93 7.46
N ASP A 117 -16.00 -2.74 8.00
CA ASP A 117 -16.94 -1.63 8.10
C ASP A 117 -16.61 -0.58 7.03
N LEU A 118 -17.45 -0.50 5.99
CA LEU A 118 -17.30 0.44 4.89
C LEU A 118 -18.21 1.66 5.10
N ARG A 119 -17.60 2.83 5.26
CA ARG A 119 -18.33 4.11 5.40
C ARG A 119 -18.28 4.91 4.11
N LEU A 120 -19.44 5.07 3.48
CA LEU A 120 -19.56 5.83 2.25
C LEU A 120 -19.61 7.34 2.52
N PRO A 121 -18.81 8.17 1.82
CA PRO A 121 -18.88 9.62 1.95
C PRO A 121 -20.24 10.17 1.49
N LEU A 122 -20.88 10.99 2.32
CA LEU A 122 -22.12 11.70 1.95
C LEU A 122 -21.79 13.03 1.25
N THR A 123 -21.21 12.96 0.05
CA THR A 123 -20.83 14.14 -0.75
C THR A 123 -21.30 14.00 -2.20
N SER A 124 -21.55 15.12 -2.88
CA SER A 124 -21.94 15.10 -4.30
C SER A 124 -20.83 14.52 -5.19
N ALA A 125 -19.57 14.81 -4.86
CA ALA A 125 -18.42 14.26 -5.58
C ALA A 125 -18.39 12.73 -5.55
N PHE A 126 -18.78 12.11 -4.43
CA PHE A 126 -18.90 10.65 -4.33
C PHE A 126 -20.17 10.12 -5.00
N SER A 127 -21.32 10.80 -4.85
CA SER A 127 -22.57 10.35 -5.46
C SER A 127 -22.55 10.37 -7.00
N ASP A 128 -21.80 11.32 -7.56
CA ASP A 128 -21.73 11.54 -9.01
C ASP A 128 -20.52 10.82 -9.64
N ALA A 129 -19.69 10.14 -8.84
CA ALA A 129 -18.50 9.45 -9.31
C ALA A 129 -18.85 8.20 -10.14
N ASN A 130 -18.11 7.97 -11.22
CA ASN A 130 -18.12 6.68 -11.91
C ASN A 130 -17.18 5.71 -11.16
N LEU A 131 -17.76 4.73 -10.45
CA LEU A 131 -17.03 3.77 -9.61
C LEU A 131 -16.94 2.37 -10.25
N ASP A 132 -17.44 2.20 -11.47
CA ASP A 132 -17.35 0.96 -12.25
C ASP A 132 -16.89 1.27 -13.69
N PRO A 133 -15.70 1.88 -13.87
CA PRO A 133 -15.12 2.03 -15.19
C PRO A 133 -14.61 0.68 -15.71
N ASP A 134 -14.68 0.46 -17.02
CA ASP A 134 -14.30 -0.81 -17.67
C ASP A 134 -12.82 -1.20 -17.39
N ASP A 135 -11.95 -0.23 -17.10
CA ASP A 135 -10.51 -0.36 -16.88
C ASP A 135 -10.09 -0.21 -15.41
N LEU A 136 -11.00 -0.39 -14.45
CA LEU A 136 -10.73 -0.21 -13.02
C LEU A 136 -9.49 -0.99 -12.52
N ASP A 137 -9.30 -2.22 -13.00
CA ASP A 137 -8.18 -3.06 -12.58
C ASP A 137 -6.82 -2.49 -13.04
N ASP A 138 -6.77 -2.05 -14.29
CA ASP A 138 -5.56 -1.47 -14.89
C ASP A 138 -5.20 -0.15 -14.18
N GLN A 139 -6.20 0.66 -13.84
CA GLN A 139 -6.00 1.89 -13.08
C GLN A 139 -5.41 1.60 -11.69
N LEU A 140 -5.99 0.65 -10.93
CA LEU A 140 -5.49 0.28 -9.60
C LEU A 140 -4.06 -0.26 -9.66
N HIS A 141 -3.74 -1.08 -10.65
CA HIS A 141 -2.39 -1.60 -10.81
C HIS A 141 -1.38 -0.49 -11.12
N ALA A 142 -1.68 0.34 -12.13
CA ALA A 142 -0.82 1.45 -12.54
C ALA A 142 -0.63 2.50 -11.43
N THR A 143 -1.64 2.67 -10.57
CA THR A 143 -1.55 3.61 -9.46
C THR A 143 -0.93 3.02 -8.22
N GLU A 144 -0.72 1.72 -8.07
CA GLU A 144 -0.18 1.13 -6.81
C GLU A 144 1.14 0.36 -7.02
N VAL A 145 1.46 0.01 -8.26
CA VAL A 145 2.66 -0.73 -8.67
C VAL A 145 3.34 0.06 -9.79
N LYS A 146 4.66 0.23 -9.71
CA LYS A 146 5.49 0.66 -10.85
C LYS A 146 6.42 -0.49 -11.23
N ASP A 147 6.45 -0.83 -12.51
CA ASP A 147 7.33 -1.85 -13.11
C ASP A 147 8.82 -1.48 -13.01
#